data_AF-A0A2V9QA43-F1
#
_entry.id   AF-A0A2V9QA43-F1
#
_cell.length_a   1.000
_cell.length_b   1.000
_cell.length_c   1.000
_cell.angle_alpha   90.00
_cell.angle_beta   90.00
_cell.angle_gamma   90.00
#
_symmetry.space_group_name_H-M   'P 1'
#
loop_
_entity.id
_entity.type
_entity.pdbx_description
1 polymer ?
#
loop_
_entity_poly.entity_id
_entity_poly.type
_entity_poly.pdbx_seq_one_letter_code
_entity_poly.pdbx_strand_id
1 'polypeptide(L)'
;MGISLRWYRPRLYRKTALAVISAICVAAAFGQYAKKAPSNKGPRALGVLEVAANGKAHLIAVTIMIDGKFYDAGAYKADPIPMALQGETVYEAVKTGVPQGLFTVGGAMHAKEGFIADGKWRSTAQLESDKAKAKADAEKKAQVAPEVEQGPPKLKRGRPTSDDDTSSAPPSTPPAEKTPPATAPSGDKTSTDKLAPAASAENDPNRPVLRRQPATETAHEQTKAGGEPDELKGPLQLIPAISDADGPDARPYAYQMKPEEEQARLKKMQAMAADEVKARAEKMPENGTKQKVAAPQFENVQMRVFDLSNSNEPVLVVTANAKVASTARNLEYMTTVVAREDIYGDLHKVFAQTTDNQHLDALPKYELIDAVDADGNGRGELLFRMIWDNGSAFSVYRVIGDRLWPLFEGKPGA
;
A
#
# COMPACT_ATOMS: atom_id res chain seq x y z
N MET A 1 66.72 34.08 -60.67
CA MET A 1 66.73 33.52 -59.30
C MET A 1 65.29 33.29 -58.87
N GLY A 2 64.94 32.12 -58.35
CA GLY A 2 63.56 31.82 -57.91
C GLY A 2 63.42 31.96 -56.39
N ILE A 3 62.40 32.68 -55.93
CA ILE A 3 62.07 32.82 -54.51
C ILE A 3 60.87 31.93 -54.19
N SER A 4 61.02 31.00 -53.25
CA SER A 4 59.96 30.08 -52.83
C SER A 4 59.18 30.64 -51.63
N LEU A 5 57.91 31.00 -51.83
CA LEU A 5 56.99 31.24 -50.71
C LEU A 5 56.29 29.95 -50.29
N ARG A 6 56.68 29.41 -49.13
CA ARG A 6 55.97 28.31 -48.47
C ARG A 6 54.64 28.79 -47.90
N TRP A 7 53.55 28.17 -48.34
CA TRP A 7 52.22 28.37 -47.78
C TRP A 7 52.11 27.71 -46.39
N TYR A 8 51.77 28.48 -45.36
CA TYR A 8 51.58 27.97 -44.00
C TYR A 8 50.19 27.33 -43.84
N ARG A 9 50.09 26.13 -43.25
CA ARG A 9 48.86 25.32 -43.23
C ARG A 9 47.99 25.60 -41.99
N PRO A 10 46.72 26.03 -42.12
CA PRO A 10 45.80 26.23 -40.99
C PRO A 10 45.19 24.91 -40.50
N ARG A 11 46.02 23.99 -39.95
CA ARG A 11 45.57 22.67 -39.44
C ARG A 11 45.48 22.55 -37.92
N LEU A 12 46.05 23.48 -37.12
CA LEU A 12 45.92 23.45 -35.66
C LEU A 12 44.56 24.00 -35.19
N TYR A 13 44.16 25.18 -35.66
CA TYR A 13 42.98 25.92 -35.14
C TYR A 13 41.65 25.16 -35.23
N ARG A 14 41.47 24.29 -36.23
CA ARG A 14 40.26 23.46 -36.35
C ARG A 14 40.22 22.30 -35.34
N LYS A 15 41.36 21.83 -34.83
CA LYS A 15 41.41 20.76 -33.82
C LYS A 15 41.17 21.30 -32.41
N THR A 16 41.69 22.48 -32.07
CA THR A 16 41.47 23.11 -30.77
C THR A 16 40.02 23.56 -30.59
N ALA A 17 39.41 24.17 -31.62
CA ALA A 17 38.01 24.61 -31.57
C ALA A 17 37.03 23.43 -31.31
N LEU A 18 37.22 22.30 -32.00
CA LEU A 18 36.39 21.10 -31.81
C LEU A 18 36.54 20.49 -30.41
N ALA A 19 37.75 20.50 -29.84
CA ALA A 19 37.99 19.98 -28.48
C ALA A 19 37.27 20.82 -27.41
N VAL A 20 37.27 22.14 -27.54
CA VAL A 20 36.57 23.05 -26.58
C VAL A 20 35.05 22.88 -26.67
N ILE A 21 34.48 22.79 -27.86
CA ILE A 21 33.03 22.56 -28.04
C ILE A 21 32.63 21.20 -27.45
N SER A 22 33.41 20.14 -27.71
CA SER A 22 33.19 18.81 -27.12
C SER A 22 33.19 18.84 -25.58
N ALA A 23 34.17 19.53 -24.97
CA ALA A 23 34.25 19.66 -23.52
C ALA A 23 33.04 20.39 -22.92
N ILE A 24 32.54 21.44 -23.59
CA ILE A 24 31.34 22.18 -23.16
C ILE A 24 30.07 21.33 -23.28
N CYS A 25 29.91 20.56 -24.36
CA CYS A 25 28.78 19.64 -24.52
C CYS A 25 28.78 18.52 -23.46
N VAL A 26 29.94 17.97 -23.11
CA VAL A 26 30.05 16.97 -22.02
C VAL A 26 29.78 17.60 -20.66
N ALA A 27 30.29 18.81 -20.38
CA ALA A 27 29.99 19.51 -19.14
C ALA A 27 28.49 19.84 -18.99
N ALA A 28 27.81 20.22 -20.08
CA ALA A 28 26.37 20.45 -20.11
C ALA A 28 25.56 19.15 -19.87
N ALA A 29 26.04 18.00 -20.34
CA ALA A 29 25.36 16.70 -20.15
C ALA A 29 25.42 16.16 -18.70
N PHE A 30 26.34 16.65 -17.86
CA PHE A 30 26.41 16.32 -16.43
C PHE A 30 25.94 17.45 -15.51
N GLY A 31 25.54 18.59 -16.06
CA GLY A 31 24.93 19.68 -15.31
C GLY A 31 23.49 19.35 -14.90
N GLN A 32 23.14 19.60 -13.64
CA GLN A 32 21.77 19.54 -13.12
C GLN A 32 21.05 18.17 -13.12
N TYR A 33 21.80 17.06 -13.03
CA TYR A 33 21.39 16.04 -12.05
C TYR A 33 21.55 16.62 -10.65
N ALA A 34 20.56 17.40 -10.23
CA ALA A 34 20.40 17.76 -8.84
C ALA A 34 20.34 16.44 -8.05
N LYS A 35 21.32 16.22 -7.16
CA LYS A 35 21.26 15.11 -6.20
C LYS A 35 20.06 15.37 -5.31
N LYS A 36 18.89 14.87 -5.69
CA LYS A 36 17.70 14.85 -4.85
C LYS A 36 18.16 14.26 -3.52
N ALA A 37 18.10 15.06 -2.46
CA ALA A 37 18.50 14.61 -1.13
C ALA A 37 17.82 13.27 -0.88
N PRO A 38 18.52 12.25 -0.34
CA PRO A 38 17.98 10.90 -0.24
C PRO A 38 16.64 10.99 0.49
N SER A 39 15.55 10.84 -0.27
CA SER A 39 14.21 10.93 0.26
C SER A 39 14.09 9.76 1.21
N ASN A 40 14.08 10.03 2.51
CA ASN A 40 13.99 9.00 3.52
C ASN A 40 12.71 8.23 3.24
N LYS A 41 12.84 7.02 2.69
CA LYS A 41 11.68 6.18 2.31
C LYS A 41 11.15 5.58 3.60
N GLY A 42 10.39 6.43 4.29
CA GLY A 42 9.78 6.15 5.57
C GLY A 42 8.87 4.93 5.53
N PRO A 43 8.41 4.48 6.71
CA PRO A 43 7.57 3.29 6.81
C PRO A 43 6.32 3.46 5.93
N ARG A 44 6.20 2.58 4.94
CA ARG A 44 5.04 2.48 4.04
C ARG A 44 4.56 1.04 4.08
N ALA A 45 3.33 0.82 4.51
CA ALA A 45 2.73 -0.50 4.50
C ALA A 45 1.72 -0.64 3.36
N LEU A 46 1.79 -1.77 2.67
CA LEU A 46 0.81 -2.24 1.71
C LEU A 46 0.03 -3.40 2.33
N GLY A 47 -1.30 -3.35 2.21
CA GLY A 47 -2.20 -4.44 2.52
C GLY A 47 -3.24 -4.65 1.43
N VAL A 48 -4.10 -5.64 1.61
CA VAL A 48 -5.32 -5.83 0.82
C VAL A 48 -6.51 -5.77 1.77
N LEU A 49 -7.40 -4.82 1.50
CA LEU A 49 -8.68 -4.71 2.17
C LEU A 49 -9.68 -5.66 1.50
N GLU A 50 -10.20 -6.63 2.25
CA GLU A 50 -11.33 -7.47 1.86
C GLU A 50 -12.62 -6.78 2.31
N VAL A 51 -13.42 -6.26 1.38
CA VAL A 51 -14.70 -5.59 1.68
C VAL A 51 -15.86 -6.51 1.32
N ALA A 52 -16.68 -6.88 2.31
CA ALA A 52 -17.89 -7.67 2.09
C ALA A 52 -19.08 -6.78 1.70
N ALA A 53 -20.05 -7.36 0.99
CA ALA A 53 -21.26 -6.67 0.52
C ALA A 53 -22.15 -6.06 1.63
N ASN A 54 -21.94 -6.45 2.90
CA ASN A 54 -22.61 -5.90 4.08
C ASN A 54 -21.88 -4.68 4.70
N GLY A 55 -20.75 -4.24 4.13
CA GLY A 55 -19.95 -3.12 4.61
C GLY A 55 -18.92 -3.46 5.70
N LYS A 56 -18.88 -4.70 6.20
CA LYS A 56 -17.73 -5.17 7.01
C LYS A 56 -16.50 -5.31 6.12
N ALA A 57 -15.32 -5.04 6.67
CA ALA A 57 -14.08 -5.24 5.98
C ALA A 57 -12.96 -5.68 6.92
N HIS A 58 -12.05 -6.51 6.42
CA HIS A 58 -10.81 -6.89 7.09
C HIS A 58 -9.61 -6.48 6.24
N LEU A 59 -8.48 -6.19 6.88
CA LEU A 59 -7.23 -5.87 6.21
C LEU A 59 -6.22 -7.02 6.37
N ILE A 60 -5.77 -7.58 5.24
CA ILE A 60 -4.64 -8.50 5.19
C ILE A 60 -3.36 -7.67 4.99
N ALA A 61 -2.35 -7.88 5.83
CA ALA A 61 -1.05 -7.26 5.64
C ALA A 61 -0.27 -7.96 4.50
N VAL A 62 0.31 -7.19 3.57
CA VAL A 62 1.11 -7.75 2.46
C VAL A 62 2.60 -7.50 2.71
N THR A 63 3.02 -6.24 2.73
CA THR A 63 4.43 -5.89 2.89
C THR A 63 4.62 -4.53 3.55
N ILE A 64 5.72 -4.36 4.28
CA ILE A 64 6.17 -3.06 4.79
C ILE A 64 7.46 -2.71 4.07
N MET A 65 7.51 -1.52 3.47
CA MET A 65 8.75 -0.91 2.98
C MET A 65 9.39 -0.08 4.09
N ILE A 66 10.69 -0.32 4.34
CA ILE A 66 11.55 0.47 5.22
C ILE A 66 12.87 0.71 4.48
N ASP A 67 13.37 1.95 4.46
CA ASP A 67 14.61 2.34 3.75
C ASP A 67 14.63 1.94 2.26
N GLY A 68 13.46 1.86 1.62
CA GLY A 68 13.31 1.41 0.23
C GLY A 68 13.40 -0.10 0.01
N LYS A 69 13.40 -0.92 1.07
CA LYS A 69 13.38 -2.40 1.02
C LYS A 69 12.04 -2.93 1.51
N PHE A 70 11.50 -3.92 0.82
CA PHE A 70 10.26 -4.60 1.20
C PHE A 70 10.54 -5.75 2.17
N TYR A 71 9.69 -5.86 3.18
CA TYR A 71 9.66 -6.92 4.19
C TYR A 71 8.27 -7.55 4.23
N ASP A 72 8.18 -8.86 4.45
CA ASP A 72 6.90 -9.56 4.60
C ASP A 72 6.16 -9.03 5.85
N ALA A 73 4.89 -8.63 5.68
CA ALA A 73 4.10 -8.06 6.76
C ALA A 73 3.21 -9.08 7.48
N GLY A 74 3.01 -10.27 6.90
CA GLY A 74 2.32 -11.39 7.53
C GLY A 74 3.24 -12.20 8.44
N ALA A 75 4.48 -12.44 8.01
CA ALA A 75 5.47 -13.35 8.60
C ALA A 75 6.04 -12.99 10.00
N TYR A 76 5.30 -12.24 10.82
CA TYR A 76 5.61 -12.01 12.23
C TYR A 76 5.34 -13.28 13.03
N LYS A 77 6.41 -13.88 13.58
CA LYS A 77 6.30 -15.10 14.41
C LYS A 77 5.83 -14.77 15.83
N ALA A 78 4.53 -14.55 15.99
CA ALA A 78 3.77 -14.45 17.25
C ALA A 78 4.41 -13.62 18.38
N ASP A 79 3.86 -12.41 18.57
CA ASP A 79 4.34 -11.32 19.44
C ASP A 79 5.73 -10.75 19.08
N PRO A 80 5.84 -9.44 18.73
CA PRO A 80 4.77 -8.43 18.70
C PRO A 80 3.85 -8.53 17.48
N ILE A 81 2.67 -7.90 17.58
CA ILE A 81 1.73 -7.65 16.48
C ILE A 81 2.46 -6.98 15.28
N PRO A 82 2.17 -7.38 14.02
CA PRO A 82 2.72 -6.74 12.83
C PRO A 82 2.58 -5.22 12.85
N MET A 83 3.62 -4.48 12.44
CA MET A 83 3.54 -3.01 12.45
C MET A 83 2.44 -2.48 11.52
N ALA A 84 2.18 -3.18 10.41
CA ALA A 84 1.06 -2.92 9.50
C ALA A 84 -0.33 -2.99 10.17
N LEU A 85 -0.48 -3.78 11.24
CA LEU A 85 -1.78 -4.08 11.85
C LEU A 85 -1.89 -3.55 13.29
N GLN A 86 -1.10 -2.53 13.62
CA GLN A 86 -1.27 -1.82 14.90
C GLN A 86 -2.60 -1.04 14.91
N GLY A 87 -3.30 -1.05 16.05
CA GLY A 87 -4.48 -0.21 16.29
C GLY A 87 -4.23 1.27 15.95
N GLU A 88 -5.26 1.95 15.47
CA GLU A 88 -5.21 3.32 14.92
C GLU A 88 -4.38 3.51 13.63
N THR A 89 -3.80 2.45 13.04
CA THR A 89 -3.17 2.57 11.71
C THR A 89 -4.25 2.87 10.67
N VAL A 90 -4.08 3.96 9.93
CA VAL A 90 -5.01 4.40 8.88
C VAL A 90 -4.46 4.02 7.51
N TYR A 91 -5.26 3.29 6.75
CA TYR A 91 -5.00 2.89 5.37
C TYR A 91 -5.94 3.61 4.42
N GLU A 92 -5.43 4.11 3.31
CA GLU A 92 -6.24 4.52 2.16
C GLU A 92 -6.33 3.34 1.17
N ALA A 93 -7.55 2.86 0.93
CA ALA A 93 -7.80 1.85 -0.10
C ALA A 93 -7.88 2.53 -1.48
N VAL A 94 -7.18 2.00 -2.47
CA VAL A 94 -7.06 2.58 -3.82
C VAL A 94 -7.42 1.55 -4.89
N LYS A 95 -8.17 1.95 -5.91
CA LYS A 95 -8.57 1.10 -7.05
C LYS A 95 -8.08 1.72 -8.34
N THR A 96 -7.24 1.01 -9.08
CA THR A 96 -6.46 1.55 -10.20
C THR A 96 -5.76 2.88 -9.84
N GLY A 97 -5.23 2.98 -8.61
CA GLY A 97 -4.60 4.19 -8.06
C GLY A 97 -5.56 5.34 -7.67
N VAL A 98 -6.88 5.19 -7.79
CA VAL A 98 -7.89 6.17 -7.35
C VAL A 98 -8.38 5.86 -5.92
N PRO A 99 -8.37 6.82 -4.98
CA PRO A 99 -8.86 6.60 -3.62
C PRO A 99 -10.32 6.13 -3.57
N GLN A 100 -10.60 5.10 -2.77
CA GLN A 100 -11.93 4.50 -2.57
C GLN A 100 -12.48 4.78 -1.17
N GLY A 101 -11.62 5.06 -0.20
CA GLY A 101 -11.98 5.31 1.19
C GLY A 101 -10.83 5.08 2.16
N LEU A 102 -11.11 5.22 3.45
CA LEU A 102 -10.17 4.98 4.55
C LEU A 102 -10.61 3.78 5.39
N PHE A 103 -9.65 2.96 5.79
CA PHE A 103 -9.81 1.89 6.78
C PHE A 103 -8.92 2.21 7.99
N THR A 104 -9.53 2.31 9.17
CA THR A 104 -8.80 2.46 10.43
C THR A 104 -8.78 1.12 11.16
N VAL A 105 -7.58 0.58 11.39
CA VAL A 105 -7.36 -0.67 12.13
C VAL A 105 -7.88 -0.55 13.56
N GLY A 106 -8.76 -1.48 13.95
CA GLY A 106 -9.27 -1.64 15.32
C GLY A 106 -8.31 -2.49 16.15
N GLY A 107 -8.09 -3.73 15.74
CA GLY A 107 -7.10 -4.64 16.30
C GLY A 107 -6.52 -5.59 15.24
N ALA A 108 -5.61 -6.47 15.68
CA ALA A 108 -5.04 -7.53 14.87
C ALA A 108 -5.39 -8.90 15.44
N MET A 109 -5.57 -9.89 14.58
CA MET A 109 -5.86 -11.28 14.96
C MET A 109 -5.22 -12.27 13.98
N HIS A 110 -4.84 -13.45 14.47
CA HIS A 110 -4.41 -14.55 13.60
C HIS A 110 -5.63 -15.22 12.96
N ALA A 111 -5.59 -15.34 11.63
CA ALA A 111 -6.48 -16.15 10.82
C ALA A 111 -5.71 -17.33 10.18
N LYS A 112 -6.40 -18.17 9.41
CA LYS A 112 -5.80 -19.34 8.75
C LYS A 112 -4.72 -18.98 7.73
N GLU A 113 -4.82 -17.84 7.06
CA GLU A 113 -3.86 -17.36 6.04
C GLU A 113 -2.86 -16.32 6.58
N GLY A 114 -2.62 -16.29 7.91
CA GLY A 114 -1.71 -15.34 8.57
C GLY A 114 -2.45 -14.29 9.40
N PHE A 115 -1.81 -13.16 9.70
CA PHE A 115 -2.46 -12.05 10.43
C PHE A 115 -3.43 -11.25 9.54
N ILE A 116 -4.59 -10.91 10.12
CA ILE A 116 -5.54 -9.93 9.58
C ILE A 116 -5.85 -8.87 10.65
N ALA A 117 -6.42 -7.73 10.24
CA ALA A 117 -6.99 -6.74 11.14
C ALA A 117 -8.50 -6.54 10.94
N ASP A 118 -9.22 -6.40 12.04
CA ASP A 118 -10.55 -5.78 12.07
C ASP A 118 -10.42 -4.25 12.01
N GLY A 119 -11.51 -3.55 11.72
CA GLY A 119 -11.48 -2.09 11.71
C GLY A 119 -12.72 -1.41 11.17
N LYS A 120 -12.65 -0.08 11.12
CA LYS A 120 -13.73 0.81 10.66
C LYS A 120 -13.44 1.25 9.21
N TRP A 121 -14.17 0.69 8.24
CA TRP A 121 -14.16 1.12 6.84
C TRP A 121 -15.09 2.32 6.61
N ARG A 122 -14.63 3.31 5.83
CA ARG A 122 -15.42 4.47 5.37
C ARG A 122 -15.07 4.78 3.92
N SER A 123 -16.03 4.64 3.00
CA SER A 123 -15.83 5.01 1.59
C SER A 123 -15.69 6.52 1.38
N THR A 124 -15.13 6.94 0.24
CA THR A 124 -15.07 8.36 -0.16
C THR A 124 -16.44 9.03 -0.11
N ALA A 125 -17.48 8.39 -0.65
CA ALA A 125 -18.84 8.91 -0.62
C ALA A 125 -19.40 9.08 0.81
N GLN A 126 -19.07 8.18 1.74
CA GLN A 126 -19.43 8.33 3.16
C GLN A 126 -18.71 9.53 3.78
N LEU A 127 -17.38 9.60 3.61
CA LEU A 127 -16.53 10.69 4.11
C LEU A 127 -16.95 12.06 3.57
N GLU A 128 -17.33 12.16 2.30
CA GLU A 128 -17.89 13.37 1.68
C GLU A 128 -19.25 13.73 2.28
N SER A 129 -20.13 12.75 2.48
CA SER A 129 -21.44 12.98 3.10
C SER A 129 -21.33 13.47 4.55
N ASP A 130 -20.35 12.95 5.31
CA ASP A 130 -20.13 13.33 6.71
C ASP A 130 -19.46 14.71 6.81
N LYS A 131 -18.52 15.04 5.93
CA LYS A 131 -17.98 16.41 5.77
C LYS A 131 -19.09 17.41 5.40
N ALA A 132 -20.01 17.04 4.53
CA ALA A 132 -21.15 17.88 4.15
C ALA A 132 -22.11 18.13 5.32
N LYS A 133 -22.45 17.09 6.10
CA LYS A 133 -23.25 17.21 7.34
C LYS A 133 -22.56 18.12 8.35
N ALA A 134 -21.28 17.83 8.67
CA ALA A 134 -20.49 18.60 9.63
C ALA A 134 -20.38 20.08 9.24
N LYS A 135 -20.22 20.39 7.94
CA LYS A 135 -20.26 21.76 7.43
C LYS A 135 -21.64 22.40 7.62
N ALA A 136 -22.71 21.72 7.24
CA ALA A 136 -24.08 22.25 7.38
C ALA A 136 -24.47 22.47 8.86
N ASP A 137 -24.02 21.62 9.78
CA ASP A 137 -24.26 21.78 11.21
C ASP A 137 -23.37 22.86 11.85
N ALA A 138 -22.15 23.06 11.35
CA ALA A 138 -21.33 24.22 11.70
C ALA A 138 -21.95 25.54 11.20
N GLU A 139 -22.52 25.57 9.99
CA GLU A 139 -23.23 26.73 9.44
C GLU A 139 -24.50 27.06 10.24
N LYS A 140 -25.31 26.06 10.62
CA LYS A 140 -26.44 26.23 11.57
C LYS A 140 -25.96 26.78 12.91
N LYS A 141 -24.88 26.22 13.48
CA LYS A 141 -24.33 26.67 14.77
C LYS A 141 -23.80 28.11 14.70
N ALA A 142 -23.26 28.53 13.56
CA ALA A 142 -22.86 29.92 13.32
C ALA A 142 -24.07 30.86 13.20
N GLN A 143 -25.16 30.43 12.57
CA GLN A 143 -26.42 31.20 12.48
C GLN A 143 -27.20 31.29 13.81
N VAL A 144 -26.94 30.35 14.74
CA VAL A 144 -27.53 30.32 16.09
C VAL A 144 -26.60 30.96 17.15
N ALA A 145 -25.43 31.47 16.77
CA ALA A 145 -24.62 32.31 17.64
C ALA A 145 -25.36 33.65 17.88
N PRO A 146 -25.65 34.02 19.15
CA PRO A 146 -26.68 35.01 19.43
C PRO A 146 -26.25 36.47 19.20
N GLU A 147 -27.18 37.28 18.69
CA GLU A 147 -27.10 38.73 18.61
C GLU A 147 -27.24 39.41 20.00
N VAL A 148 -26.34 39.08 20.94
CA VAL A 148 -26.41 39.57 22.33
C VAL A 148 -25.02 39.93 22.88
N GLU A 149 -24.33 40.90 22.27
CA GLU A 149 -23.50 41.85 23.04
C GLU A 149 -23.22 43.19 22.31
N GLN A 150 -24.27 44.00 22.08
CA GLN A 150 -24.14 45.45 21.86
C GLN A 150 -24.93 46.29 22.89
N GLY A 151 -25.03 45.79 24.12
CA GLY A 151 -25.36 46.61 25.27
C GLY A 151 -24.08 47.26 25.84
N PRO A 152 -24.09 48.55 26.22
CA PRO A 152 -22.89 49.19 26.76
C PRO A 152 -22.40 48.53 28.06
N PRO A 153 -21.08 48.47 28.31
CA PRO A 153 -20.48 47.63 29.34
C PRO A 153 -20.94 48.03 30.76
N LYS A 154 -21.63 47.09 31.43
CA LYS A 154 -22.15 47.29 32.79
C LYS A 154 -21.03 47.12 33.83
N LEU A 155 -20.40 48.24 34.19
CA LEU A 155 -19.44 48.33 35.29
C LEU A 155 -20.06 47.82 36.61
N LYS A 156 -19.61 46.66 37.09
CA LYS A 156 -19.96 46.14 38.43
C LYS A 156 -19.27 47.02 39.49
N ARG A 157 -19.97 48.05 39.95
CA ARG A 157 -19.51 48.94 41.03
C ARG A 157 -19.46 48.19 42.36
N GLY A 158 -18.27 47.76 42.77
CA GLY A 158 -18.03 47.42 44.17
C GLY A 158 -18.16 48.66 45.06
N ARG A 159 -18.75 48.51 46.25
CA ARG A 159 -18.65 49.47 47.36
C ARG A 159 -18.61 48.70 48.70
N PRO A 160 -17.77 49.10 49.68
CA PRO A 160 -17.51 48.31 50.90
C PRO A 160 -18.31 48.82 52.13
N THR A 161 -17.84 48.44 53.32
CA THR A 161 -18.28 48.76 54.71
C THR A 161 -19.64 48.15 55.11
N SER A 162 -19.79 47.23 56.08
CA SER A 162 -19.19 47.02 57.43
C SER A 162 -19.94 47.78 58.54
N ASP A 163 -19.93 47.34 59.81
CA ASP A 163 -19.27 46.16 60.44
C ASP A 163 -20.34 45.08 60.81
N ASP A 164 -20.44 44.33 61.91
CA ASP A 164 -19.75 44.16 63.23
C ASP A 164 -20.26 42.78 63.82
N ASP A 165 -19.80 42.13 64.90
CA ASP A 165 -18.78 42.37 65.96
C ASP A 165 -18.26 41.02 66.56
N THR A 166 -17.05 41.00 67.15
CA THR A 166 -16.40 39.97 68.00
C THR A 166 -16.10 38.55 67.43
N SER A 167 -15.02 37.83 67.81
CA SER A 167 -13.96 38.10 68.80
C SER A 167 -12.60 37.43 68.50
N SER A 168 -11.51 38.09 68.93
CA SER A 168 -10.17 37.56 69.28
C SER A 168 -9.28 36.88 68.21
N ALA A 169 -7.96 37.17 68.27
CA ALA A 169 -6.94 36.72 67.29
C ALA A 169 -5.55 36.40 67.97
N PRO A 170 -4.39 36.29 67.27
CA PRO A 170 -3.44 35.18 67.37
C PRO A 170 -2.14 35.59 68.15
N PRO A 171 -0.86 35.11 67.95
CA PRO A 171 -0.11 34.61 66.76
C PRO A 171 0.34 33.13 66.92
N SER A 172 1.43 32.53 66.39
CA SER A 172 2.58 32.93 65.54
C SER A 172 3.25 31.74 64.80
N THR A 173 3.54 31.95 63.51
CA THR A 173 4.70 31.55 62.63
C THR A 173 5.67 30.33 62.88
N PRO A 174 6.36 29.83 61.81
CA PRO A 174 7.15 28.57 61.75
C PRO A 174 8.68 28.82 61.97
N PRO A 175 9.70 28.01 61.54
CA PRO A 175 9.73 26.67 60.85
C PRO A 175 10.79 25.66 61.40
N ALA A 176 10.95 24.47 60.77
CA ALA A 176 12.26 23.86 60.42
C ALA A 176 12.21 22.50 59.68
N GLU A 177 12.97 22.46 58.58
CA GLU A 177 13.47 21.35 57.75
C GLU A 177 14.33 20.27 58.47
N LYS A 178 14.31 19.01 57.97
CA LYS A 178 15.50 18.12 57.78
C LYS A 178 15.22 16.77 57.11
N THR A 179 16.27 16.17 56.53
CA THR A 179 16.23 15.00 55.60
C THR A 179 17.08 13.80 56.14
N PRO A 180 17.50 12.76 55.37
CA PRO A 180 17.37 11.35 55.75
C PRO A 180 18.61 10.71 56.43
N PRO A 181 18.48 9.44 56.90
CA PRO A 181 19.24 8.31 56.30
C PRO A 181 18.48 6.96 56.35
N ALA A 182 19.06 5.77 56.09
CA ALA A 182 19.77 5.25 54.90
C ALA A 182 20.08 3.73 55.09
N THR A 183 19.87 2.90 54.04
CA THR A 183 20.48 1.55 53.79
C THR A 183 20.42 0.39 54.81
N ALA A 184 19.61 -0.63 54.47
CA ALA A 184 19.98 -2.08 54.32
C ALA A 184 20.42 -2.93 55.57
N PRO A 185 20.62 -4.28 55.47
CA PRO A 185 20.45 -5.21 54.33
C PRO A 185 19.72 -6.57 54.63
N SER A 186 19.51 -7.34 53.55
CA SER A 186 19.44 -8.83 53.46
C SER A 186 18.34 -9.66 54.14
N GLY A 187 17.74 -10.58 53.37
CA GLY A 187 16.86 -11.66 53.85
C GLY A 187 16.32 -12.53 52.69
N ASP A 188 17.02 -13.61 52.35
CA ASP A 188 16.70 -14.50 51.22
C ASP A 188 15.59 -15.53 51.55
N LYS A 189 14.71 -15.83 50.57
CA LYS A 189 13.96 -17.10 50.46
C LYS A 189 13.21 -17.31 49.14
N THR A 190 13.46 -18.47 48.53
CA THR A 190 12.84 -19.01 47.30
C THR A 190 11.37 -19.41 47.45
N SER A 191 10.51 -19.06 46.47
CA SER A 191 9.33 -19.87 46.11
C SER A 191 8.69 -19.52 44.75
N THR A 192 8.75 -20.49 43.82
CA THR A 192 7.72 -20.91 42.82
C THR A 192 7.07 -19.92 41.84
N ASP A 193 6.93 -20.42 40.60
CA ASP A 193 6.19 -19.86 39.46
C ASP A 193 4.85 -19.16 39.74
N LYS A 194 4.66 -18.01 39.08
CA LYS A 194 3.39 -17.69 38.43
C LYS A 194 3.59 -16.73 37.26
N LEU A 195 3.31 -17.18 36.03
CA LEU A 195 3.29 -16.28 34.87
C LEU A 195 2.22 -15.20 35.06
N ALA A 196 2.58 -13.96 34.76
CA ALA A 196 1.67 -12.84 34.59
C ALA A 196 1.62 -12.44 33.09
N PRO A 197 0.47 -12.00 32.55
CA PRO A 197 0.34 -11.69 31.12
C PRO A 197 1.20 -10.49 30.68
N ALA A 198 1.77 -10.55 29.47
CA ALA A 198 2.66 -9.53 28.92
C ALA A 198 1.92 -8.29 28.35
N ALA A 199 1.19 -7.57 29.20
CA ALA A 199 0.46 -6.35 28.82
C ALA A 199 1.32 -5.07 28.86
N SER A 200 2.52 -5.10 28.26
CA SER A 200 3.50 -3.98 28.31
C SER A 200 4.34 -3.79 27.03
N ALA A 201 3.86 -4.21 25.85
CA ALA A 201 4.55 -4.04 24.56
C ALA A 201 4.04 -2.84 23.72
N GLU A 202 3.06 -2.10 24.23
CA GLU A 202 2.19 -1.22 23.44
C GLU A 202 2.75 0.20 23.22
N ASN A 203 3.88 0.58 23.83
CA ASN A 203 4.30 1.98 23.94
C ASN A 203 5.83 2.19 23.95
N ASP A 204 6.52 1.84 22.86
CA ASP A 204 7.91 2.27 22.58
C ASP A 204 7.90 3.62 21.83
N PRO A 205 8.40 4.73 22.42
CA PRO A 205 8.41 6.04 21.78
C PRO A 205 9.28 6.16 20.52
N ASN A 206 10.17 5.20 20.26
CA ASN A 206 11.08 5.21 19.09
C ASN A 206 10.52 4.43 17.90
N ARG A 207 9.38 3.73 18.07
CA ARG A 207 8.83 2.86 17.04
C ARG A 207 8.18 3.70 15.92
N PRO A 208 8.50 3.44 14.63
CA PRO A 208 7.85 4.13 13.53
C PRO A 208 6.32 3.96 13.55
N VAL A 209 5.62 5.01 13.11
CA VAL A 209 4.15 5.11 13.12
C VAL A 209 3.64 5.23 11.68
N LEU A 210 2.67 4.38 11.31
CA LEU A 210 2.00 4.36 10.03
C LEU A 210 0.69 5.16 10.11
N ARG A 211 0.69 6.40 9.59
CA ARG A 211 -0.49 7.28 9.62
C ARG A 211 -0.56 8.20 8.40
N ARG A 212 -1.41 7.85 7.43
CA ARG A 212 -1.80 8.78 6.36
C ARG A 212 -2.86 9.72 6.90
N GLN A 213 -2.54 11.01 7.07
CA GLN A 213 -3.43 11.94 7.76
C GLN A 213 -4.64 12.34 6.90
N PRO A 214 -5.89 12.09 7.34
CA PRO A 214 -7.00 12.95 6.95
C PRO A 214 -6.85 14.31 7.66
N ALA A 215 -7.31 15.38 7.02
CA ALA A 215 -7.35 16.70 7.65
C ALA A 215 -8.37 16.73 8.80
N THR A 216 -7.86 16.63 10.03
CA THR A 216 -8.53 16.93 11.32
C THR A 216 -9.84 16.17 11.58
N GLU A 217 -9.77 14.89 11.95
CA GLU A 217 -10.85 14.23 12.73
C GLU A 217 -10.44 14.15 14.22
N THR A 218 -11.17 14.87 15.08
CA THR A 218 -10.97 14.85 16.55
C THR A 218 -12.02 13.98 17.25
N ALA A 219 -11.74 12.69 17.40
CA ALA A 219 -12.36 11.82 18.42
C ALA A 219 -11.64 10.46 18.49
N HIS A 220 -10.84 10.21 19.53
CA HIS A 220 -10.34 8.87 19.81
C HIS A 220 -11.44 8.05 20.50
N GLU A 221 -12.07 7.13 19.77
CA GLU A 221 -12.94 6.09 20.34
C GLU A 221 -12.22 4.74 20.26
N GLN A 222 -11.50 4.42 21.33
CA GLN A 222 -10.67 3.23 21.46
C GLN A 222 -11.56 1.97 21.37
N THR A 223 -11.44 1.23 20.26
CA THR A 223 -12.26 0.04 20.01
C THR A 223 -11.65 -1.14 20.74
N LYS A 224 -12.46 -1.88 21.51
CA LYS A 224 -11.97 -2.96 22.37
C LYS A 224 -11.67 -4.22 21.54
N ALA A 225 -10.39 -4.48 21.29
CA ALA A 225 -9.95 -5.74 20.69
C ALA A 225 -10.36 -6.95 21.57
N GLY A 226 -10.74 -8.06 20.92
CA GLY A 226 -11.15 -9.30 21.58
C GLY A 226 -12.56 -9.77 21.21
N GLY A 227 -12.70 -10.30 19.99
CA GLY A 227 -13.85 -11.08 19.53
C GLY A 227 -13.39 -12.28 18.69
N GLU A 228 -14.22 -13.30 18.54
CA GLU A 228 -13.99 -14.35 17.53
C GLU A 228 -14.08 -13.74 16.10
N PRO A 229 -13.41 -14.34 15.10
CA PRO A 229 -13.44 -13.81 13.74
C PRO A 229 -14.85 -13.79 13.15
N ASP A 230 -15.37 -12.59 12.87
CA ASP A 230 -16.66 -12.39 12.22
C ASP A 230 -16.50 -12.66 10.70
N GLU A 231 -16.54 -13.95 10.35
CA GLU A 231 -16.27 -14.49 9.02
C GLU A 231 -17.03 -13.74 7.92
N LEU A 232 -16.29 -13.06 7.03
CA LEU A 232 -16.83 -12.26 5.94
C LEU A 232 -17.55 -13.17 4.91
N LYS A 233 -18.88 -13.08 4.87
CA LYS A 233 -19.74 -13.96 4.05
C LYS A 233 -20.24 -13.26 2.80
N GLY A 234 -20.16 -13.97 1.68
CA GLY A 234 -20.57 -13.51 0.35
C GLY A 234 -19.38 -13.15 -0.54
N PRO A 235 -19.63 -12.51 -1.71
CA PRO A 235 -18.55 -12.03 -2.57
C PRO A 235 -17.78 -10.90 -1.87
N LEU A 236 -16.45 -11.04 -1.80
CA LEU A 236 -15.54 -10.04 -1.24
C LEU A 236 -14.90 -9.23 -2.36
N GLN A 237 -14.86 -7.91 -2.23
CA GLN A 237 -14.02 -7.07 -3.09
C GLN A 237 -12.64 -6.93 -2.45
N LEU A 238 -11.61 -7.39 -3.15
CA LEU A 238 -10.21 -7.16 -2.78
C LEU A 238 -9.77 -5.78 -3.32
N ILE A 239 -9.22 -4.93 -2.44
CA ILE A 239 -8.75 -3.59 -2.79
C ILE A 239 -7.35 -3.37 -2.20
N PRO A 240 -6.32 -2.97 -2.97
CA PRO A 240 -5.04 -2.58 -2.40
C PRO A 240 -5.21 -1.41 -1.45
N ALA A 241 -4.49 -1.42 -0.34
CA ALA A 241 -4.56 -0.38 0.69
C ALA A 241 -3.16 0.06 1.13
N ILE A 242 -2.92 1.37 1.18
CA ILE A 242 -1.63 1.97 1.51
C ILE A 242 -1.73 2.73 2.84
N SER A 243 -0.77 2.54 3.73
CA SER A 243 -0.52 3.43 4.87
C SER A 243 0.90 3.99 4.81
N ASP A 244 1.02 5.31 4.75
CA ASP A 244 2.25 6.09 4.66
C ASP A 244 2.07 7.45 5.33
N ALA A 245 3.15 8.08 5.81
CA ALA A 245 3.09 9.44 6.36
C ALA A 245 3.15 10.52 5.26
N ASP A 246 4.18 10.41 4.40
CA ASP A 246 4.54 11.42 3.38
C ASP A 246 4.45 10.82 1.96
N GLY A 247 3.33 10.17 1.66
CA GLY A 247 3.06 9.58 0.34
C GLY A 247 2.93 10.60 -0.79
N PRO A 248 3.20 10.22 -2.04
CA PRO A 248 2.82 11.04 -3.19
C PRO A 248 1.29 11.08 -3.35
N ASP A 249 0.76 12.16 -3.94
CA ASP A 249 -0.65 12.25 -4.31
C ASP A 249 -1.08 11.06 -5.18
N ALA A 250 -2.27 10.52 -4.89
CA ALA A 250 -2.83 9.38 -5.62
C ALA A 250 -3.06 9.71 -7.11
N ARG A 251 -2.75 8.75 -7.99
CA ARG A 251 -2.79 8.92 -9.46
C ARG A 251 -3.55 7.79 -10.13
N PRO A 252 -4.46 8.08 -11.09
CA PRO A 252 -5.17 7.04 -11.81
C PRO A 252 -4.23 6.31 -12.78
N TYR A 253 -4.05 5.01 -12.58
CA TYR A 253 -3.30 4.14 -13.50
C TYR A 253 -4.16 3.61 -14.66
N ALA A 254 -5.40 4.06 -14.82
CA ALA A 254 -6.35 3.49 -15.77
C ALA A 254 -6.06 3.95 -17.20
N TYR A 255 -5.59 3.05 -18.07
CA TYR A 255 -5.38 3.38 -19.49
C TYR A 255 -6.73 3.42 -20.21
N GLN A 256 -7.17 4.62 -20.62
CA GLN A 256 -8.41 4.79 -21.38
C GLN A 256 -8.18 4.54 -22.86
N MET A 257 -9.09 3.80 -23.50
CA MET A 257 -8.98 3.45 -24.92
C MET A 257 -10.35 3.14 -25.55
N LYS A 258 -10.40 3.02 -26.88
CA LYS A 258 -11.66 2.77 -27.58
C LYS A 258 -12.06 1.28 -27.49
N PRO A 259 -13.36 0.94 -27.39
CA PRO A 259 -13.80 -0.47 -27.33
C PRO A 259 -13.36 -1.33 -28.52
N GLU A 260 -13.22 -0.74 -29.71
CA GLU A 260 -12.73 -1.44 -30.92
C GLU A 260 -11.25 -1.84 -30.79
N GLU A 261 -10.43 -0.92 -30.31
CA GLU A 261 -9.02 -1.17 -29.98
C GLU A 261 -8.92 -2.20 -28.83
N GLU A 262 -9.87 -2.17 -27.89
CA GLU A 262 -9.89 -3.05 -26.71
C GLU A 262 -10.18 -4.49 -27.12
N GLN A 263 -11.15 -4.71 -27.99
CA GLN A 263 -11.44 -6.01 -28.57
C GLN A 263 -10.27 -6.54 -29.42
N ALA A 264 -9.57 -5.66 -30.14
CA ALA A 264 -8.38 -6.04 -30.90
C ALA A 264 -7.20 -6.45 -29.99
N ARG A 265 -6.92 -5.66 -28.94
CA ARG A 265 -5.91 -5.97 -27.91
C ARG A 265 -6.25 -7.24 -27.13
N LEU A 266 -7.51 -7.38 -26.69
CA LEU A 266 -8.03 -8.58 -26.03
C LEU A 266 -7.82 -9.84 -26.90
N LYS A 267 -8.07 -9.75 -28.21
CA LYS A 267 -7.85 -10.88 -29.13
C LYS A 267 -6.37 -11.25 -29.26
N LYS A 268 -5.44 -10.28 -29.31
CA LYS A 268 -3.99 -10.55 -29.24
C LYS A 268 -3.62 -11.24 -27.90
N MET A 269 -4.13 -10.73 -26.77
CA MET A 269 -3.87 -11.29 -25.43
C MET A 269 -4.45 -12.70 -25.25
N GLN A 270 -5.68 -12.96 -25.70
CA GLN A 270 -6.30 -14.28 -25.68
C GLN A 270 -5.53 -15.31 -26.51
N ALA A 271 -4.92 -14.91 -27.64
CA ALA A 271 -4.07 -15.79 -28.42
C ALA A 271 -2.81 -16.20 -27.62
N MET A 272 -2.13 -15.24 -26.99
CA MET A 272 -0.97 -15.54 -26.13
C MET A 272 -1.34 -16.42 -24.93
N ALA A 273 -2.50 -16.17 -24.30
CA ALA A 273 -3.05 -17.02 -23.25
C ALA A 273 -3.39 -18.43 -23.75
N ALA A 274 -3.90 -18.57 -24.98
CA ALA A 274 -4.22 -19.87 -25.57
C ALA A 274 -2.97 -20.71 -25.80
N ASP A 275 -1.85 -20.08 -26.19
CA ASP A 275 -0.58 -20.76 -26.41
C ASP A 275 0.08 -21.18 -25.09
N GLU A 276 -0.03 -20.38 -24.02
CA GLU A 276 0.40 -20.79 -22.67
C GLU A 276 -0.43 -21.96 -22.12
N VAL A 277 -1.76 -21.94 -22.27
CA VAL A 277 -2.63 -23.05 -21.85
C VAL A 277 -2.30 -24.34 -22.63
N LYS A 278 -2.05 -24.27 -23.94
CA LYS A 278 -1.55 -25.42 -24.73
C LYS A 278 -0.20 -25.90 -24.20
N ALA A 279 0.76 -24.99 -24.02
CA ALA A 279 2.12 -25.31 -23.57
C ALA A 279 2.18 -25.86 -22.12
N ARG A 280 1.19 -25.55 -21.27
CA ARG A 280 1.00 -26.21 -19.96
C ARG A 280 0.38 -27.60 -20.12
N ALA A 281 -0.68 -27.73 -20.92
CA ALA A 281 -1.35 -29.01 -21.17
C ALA A 281 -0.43 -30.05 -21.85
N GLU A 282 0.41 -29.64 -22.81
CA GLU A 282 1.40 -30.52 -23.46
C GLU A 282 2.48 -31.06 -22.50
N LYS A 283 2.71 -30.37 -21.37
CA LYS A 283 3.61 -30.82 -20.30
C LYS A 283 2.94 -31.79 -19.32
N MET A 284 1.63 -32.03 -19.45
CA MET A 284 0.82 -32.94 -18.63
C MET A 284 0.26 -34.11 -19.45
N PRO A 285 1.12 -34.96 -20.06
CA PRO A 285 0.67 -36.00 -20.99
C PRO A 285 -0.12 -37.11 -20.29
N GLU A 286 -1.37 -37.32 -20.71
CA GLU A 286 -2.10 -38.55 -20.40
C GLU A 286 -1.29 -39.75 -20.96
N ASN A 287 -0.89 -40.67 -20.07
CA ASN A 287 -0.13 -41.89 -20.36
C ASN A 287 1.24 -41.71 -21.06
N GLY A 288 1.86 -40.52 -20.99
CA GLY A 288 3.21 -40.27 -21.53
C GLY A 288 3.31 -40.13 -23.05
N THR A 289 2.23 -40.41 -23.79
CA THR A 289 2.12 -40.14 -25.22
C THR A 289 1.85 -38.66 -25.49
N LYS A 290 2.60 -38.05 -26.42
CA LYS A 290 2.35 -36.67 -26.88
C LYS A 290 1.10 -36.60 -27.75
N GLN A 291 -0.06 -36.42 -27.12
CA GLN A 291 -1.33 -36.20 -27.80
C GLN A 291 -1.47 -34.74 -28.24
N LYS A 292 -2.07 -34.50 -29.42
CA LYS A 292 -2.30 -33.14 -29.93
C LYS A 292 -3.36 -32.44 -29.06
N VAL A 293 -2.95 -31.40 -28.36
CA VAL A 293 -3.83 -30.61 -27.48
C VAL A 293 -4.86 -29.82 -28.30
N ALA A 294 -6.11 -29.81 -27.83
CA ALA A 294 -7.21 -29.04 -28.42
C ALA A 294 -7.07 -27.54 -28.15
N ALA A 295 -7.77 -26.70 -28.92
CA ALA A 295 -7.84 -25.27 -28.61
C ALA A 295 -8.60 -25.07 -27.26
N PRO A 296 -8.08 -24.25 -26.34
CA PRO A 296 -8.75 -23.97 -25.07
C PRO A 296 -10.04 -23.18 -25.28
N GLN A 297 -11.06 -23.51 -24.51
CA GLN A 297 -12.28 -22.72 -24.36
C GLN A 297 -12.14 -21.82 -23.14
N PHE A 298 -12.27 -20.50 -23.32
CA PHE A 298 -12.08 -19.53 -22.24
C PHE A 298 -13.40 -19.14 -21.59
N GLU A 299 -13.36 -19.00 -20.26
CA GLU A 299 -14.44 -18.53 -19.40
C GLU A 299 -13.90 -17.43 -18.47
N ASN A 300 -14.78 -16.56 -17.96
CA ASN A 300 -14.44 -15.50 -17.00
C ASN A 300 -13.27 -14.58 -17.44
N VAL A 301 -13.13 -14.35 -18.75
CA VAL A 301 -12.03 -13.52 -19.30
C VAL A 301 -12.18 -12.09 -18.84
N GLN A 302 -11.16 -11.60 -18.13
CA GLN A 302 -11.03 -10.20 -17.73
C GLN A 302 -9.76 -9.63 -18.34
N MET A 303 -9.84 -8.41 -18.89
CA MET A 303 -8.68 -7.62 -19.27
C MET A 303 -8.66 -6.33 -18.45
N ARG A 304 -7.48 -5.92 -18.01
CA ARG A 304 -7.23 -4.60 -17.41
C ARG A 304 -6.01 -4.00 -18.10
N VAL A 305 -6.09 -2.70 -18.43
CA VAL A 305 -5.01 -1.98 -19.12
C VAL A 305 -4.60 -0.79 -18.26
N PHE A 306 -3.29 -0.65 -18.04
CA PHE A 306 -2.73 0.31 -17.09
C PHE A 306 -1.65 1.19 -17.72
N ASP A 307 -1.64 2.48 -17.38
CA ASP A 307 -0.48 3.36 -17.56
C ASP A 307 0.30 3.45 -16.25
N LEU A 308 1.11 2.43 -15.97
CA LEU A 308 1.83 2.32 -14.69
C LEU A 308 2.90 3.42 -14.52
N SER A 309 3.46 3.91 -15.61
CA SER A 309 4.51 4.94 -15.62
C SER A 309 3.99 6.37 -15.69
N ASN A 310 2.70 6.58 -15.99
CA ASN A 310 2.11 7.86 -16.41
C ASN A 310 2.82 8.41 -17.67
N SER A 311 3.16 7.54 -18.62
CA SER A 311 3.87 7.88 -19.87
C SER A 311 3.14 7.45 -21.14
N ASN A 312 1.86 7.05 -21.04
CA ASN A 312 1.07 6.47 -22.11
C ASN A 312 1.69 5.17 -22.69
N GLU A 313 2.30 4.35 -21.82
CA GLU A 313 2.84 3.02 -22.14
C GLU A 313 1.88 1.94 -21.60
N PRO A 314 0.94 1.41 -22.42
CA PRO A 314 -0.09 0.51 -21.93
C PRO A 314 0.47 -0.85 -21.54
N VAL A 315 0.24 -1.21 -20.27
CA VAL A 315 0.46 -2.54 -19.71
C VAL A 315 -0.86 -3.28 -19.66
N LEU A 316 -0.98 -4.34 -20.44
CA LEU A 316 -2.18 -5.18 -20.50
C LEU A 316 -2.02 -6.37 -19.57
N VAL A 317 -3.02 -6.65 -18.75
CA VAL A 317 -3.15 -7.92 -18.02
C VAL A 317 -4.44 -8.60 -18.44
N VAL A 318 -4.34 -9.87 -18.85
CA VAL A 318 -5.51 -10.74 -19.04
C VAL A 318 -5.45 -11.88 -18.03
N THR A 319 -6.56 -12.09 -17.34
CA THR A 319 -6.81 -13.26 -16.48
C THR A 319 -8.04 -14.01 -17.02
N ALA A 320 -7.97 -15.33 -17.11
CA ALA A 320 -9.07 -16.16 -17.59
C ALA A 320 -9.03 -17.58 -17.02
N ASN A 321 -10.20 -18.21 -16.89
CA ASN A 321 -10.31 -19.66 -16.78
C ASN A 321 -10.29 -20.26 -18.20
N ALA A 322 -9.72 -21.45 -18.35
CA ALA A 322 -9.61 -22.15 -19.62
C ALA A 322 -9.85 -23.65 -19.44
N LYS A 323 -10.74 -24.22 -20.24
CA LYS A 323 -10.99 -25.66 -20.30
C LYS A 323 -10.39 -26.22 -21.57
N VAL A 324 -9.58 -27.28 -21.43
CA VAL A 324 -8.95 -27.99 -22.56
C VAL A 324 -9.63 -29.34 -22.70
N ALA A 325 -10.14 -29.64 -23.88
CA ALA A 325 -10.69 -30.95 -24.20
C ALA A 325 -9.57 -32.00 -24.28
N SER A 326 -9.23 -32.58 -23.13
CA SER A 326 -8.35 -33.74 -22.95
C SER A 326 -9.20 -34.96 -22.58
N THR A 327 -8.84 -36.15 -23.08
CA THR A 327 -9.75 -37.30 -23.17
C THR A 327 -9.99 -38.09 -21.88
N ALA A 328 -9.33 -37.77 -20.76
CA ALA A 328 -9.63 -38.39 -19.47
C ALA A 328 -9.77 -37.42 -18.28
N ARG A 329 -9.00 -36.32 -18.22
CA ARG A 329 -8.82 -35.58 -16.95
C ARG A 329 -9.68 -34.33 -16.69
N ASN A 330 -10.39 -33.78 -17.68
CA ASN A 330 -11.22 -32.55 -17.52
C ASN A 330 -10.49 -31.40 -16.78
N LEU A 331 -9.22 -31.16 -17.10
CA LEU A 331 -8.41 -30.14 -16.44
C LEU A 331 -8.94 -28.73 -16.75
N GLU A 332 -9.21 -27.98 -15.68
CA GLU A 332 -9.47 -26.53 -15.75
C GLU A 332 -8.19 -25.79 -15.36
N TYR A 333 -7.78 -24.90 -16.24
CA TYR A 333 -6.62 -24.03 -16.08
C TYR A 333 -7.09 -22.63 -15.71
N MET A 334 -6.33 -21.94 -14.89
CA MET A 334 -6.38 -20.49 -14.80
C MET A 334 -5.09 -19.94 -15.41
N THR A 335 -5.22 -18.94 -16.27
CA THR A 335 -4.08 -18.30 -16.92
C THR A 335 -4.10 -16.80 -16.68
N THR A 336 -2.94 -16.23 -16.37
CA THR A 336 -2.73 -14.79 -16.23
C THR A 336 -1.51 -14.39 -17.06
N VAL A 337 -1.72 -13.49 -18.02
CA VAL A 337 -0.72 -13.02 -18.97
C VAL A 337 -0.59 -11.50 -18.85
N VAL A 338 0.64 -11.02 -18.71
CA VAL A 338 0.97 -9.58 -18.75
C VAL A 338 1.75 -9.30 -20.04
N ALA A 339 1.38 -8.23 -20.75
CA ALA A 339 2.10 -7.75 -21.92
C ALA A 339 2.25 -6.22 -21.89
N ARG A 340 3.19 -5.70 -22.67
CA ARG A 340 3.28 -4.29 -23.06
C ARG A 340 3.07 -4.15 -24.55
N GLU A 341 2.59 -2.99 -24.96
CA GLU A 341 2.66 -2.57 -26.36
C GLU A 341 3.97 -1.83 -26.64
N ASP A 342 4.57 -2.05 -27.81
CA ASP A 342 5.69 -1.26 -28.32
C ASP A 342 5.23 -0.08 -29.18
N ILE A 343 6.20 0.70 -29.69
CA ILE A 343 5.96 1.85 -30.56
C ILE A 343 5.35 1.51 -31.93
N TYR A 344 5.20 0.22 -32.27
CA TYR A 344 4.60 -0.26 -33.51
C TYR A 344 3.20 -0.86 -33.31
N GLY A 345 2.73 -0.97 -32.06
CA GLY A 345 1.43 -1.57 -31.73
C GLY A 345 1.46 -3.08 -31.52
N ASP A 346 2.65 -3.68 -31.36
CA ASP A 346 2.80 -5.11 -31.08
C ASP A 346 2.99 -5.42 -29.60
N LEU A 347 2.40 -6.55 -29.19
CA LEU A 347 2.31 -6.94 -27.78
C LEU A 347 3.43 -7.90 -27.40
N HIS A 348 4.35 -7.42 -26.58
CA HIS A 348 5.43 -8.22 -26.00
C HIS A 348 4.98 -8.78 -24.66
N LYS A 349 4.89 -10.10 -24.55
CA LYS A 349 4.54 -10.82 -23.32
C LYS A 349 5.68 -10.71 -22.31
N VAL A 350 5.43 -10.05 -21.18
CA VAL A 350 6.45 -9.75 -20.15
C VAL A 350 6.38 -10.70 -18.95
N PHE A 351 5.25 -11.41 -18.81
CA PHE A 351 5.00 -12.47 -17.85
C PHE A 351 3.83 -13.33 -18.31
N ALA A 352 3.87 -14.62 -17.99
CA ALA A 352 2.68 -15.47 -17.96
C ALA A 352 2.82 -16.53 -16.87
N GLN A 353 1.69 -16.86 -16.24
CA GLN A 353 1.52 -18.06 -15.42
C GLN A 353 0.26 -18.78 -15.87
N THR A 354 0.35 -20.10 -16.01
CA THR A 354 -0.81 -20.95 -16.28
C THR A 354 -0.78 -22.18 -15.40
N THR A 355 -1.80 -22.30 -14.55
CA THR A 355 -1.88 -23.25 -13.46
C THR A 355 -3.20 -24.00 -13.53
N ASP A 356 -3.13 -25.33 -13.57
CA ASP A 356 -4.30 -26.21 -13.55
C ASP A 356 -4.83 -26.46 -12.14
N ASN A 357 -6.04 -27.01 -12.07
CA ASN A 357 -6.74 -27.30 -10.81
C ASN A 357 -6.21 -28.54 -10.05
N GLN A 358 -5.14 -29.21 -10.50
CA GLN A 358 -4.59 -30.40 -9.85
C GLN A 358 -3.16 -30.23 -9.31
N HIS A 359 -2.41 -29.23 -9.77
CA HIS A 359 -0.99 -29.01 -9.38
C HIS A 359 -0.77 -27.64 -8.69
N LEU A 360 -1.66 -27.29 -7.75
CA LEU A 360 -1.57 -26.09 -6.90
C LEU A 360 -0.50 -26.18 -5.81
N ASP A 361 0.08 -27.38 -5.62
CA ASP A 361 1.25 -27.67 -4.79
C ASP A 361 2.54 -27.14 -5.42
N ALA A 362 2.65 -27.21 -6.75
CA ALA A 362 3.86 -26.94 -7.50
C ALA A 362 3.89 -25.56 -8.17
N LEU A 363 2.72 -25.00 -8.52
CA LEU A 363 2.57 -23.66 -9.07
C LEU A 363 1.30 -23.00 -8.52
N PRO A 364 1.33 -21.71 -8.12
CA PRO A 364 0.12 -21.01 -7.72
C PRO A 364 -0.64 -20.47 -8.92
N LYS A 365 -1.92 -20.23 -8.73
CA LYS A 365 -2.74 -19.34 -9.56
C LYS A 365 -2.41 -17.88 -9.23
N TYR A 366 -2.37 -17.00 -10.23
CA TYR A 366 -2.11 -15.56 -10.07
C TYR A 366 -3.37 -14.76 -10.37
N GLU A 367 -4.07 -14.27 -9.35
CA GLU A 367 -5.17 -13.32 -9.50
C GLU A 367 -4.64 -11.89 -9.43
N LEU A 368 -4.91 -11.08 -10.44
CA LEU A 368 -4.58 -9.64 -10.40
C LEU A 368 -5.54 -8.93 -9.45
N ILE A 369 -5.00 -8.28 -8.42
CA ILE A 369 -5.76 -7.43 -7.50
C ILE A 369 -5.91 -6.04 -8.12
N ASP A 370 -4.79 -5.31 -8.31
CA ASP A 370 -4.79 -4.00 -8.98
C ASP A 370 -3.38 -3.49 -9.32
N ALA A 371 -3.31 -2.33 -9.96
CA ALA A 371 -2.17 -1.44 -9.95
C ALA A 371 -2.16 -0.54 -8.71
N VAL A 372 -1.03 -0.47 -8.01
CA VAL A 372 -0.82 0.27 -6.75
C VAL A 372 0.58 0.87 -6.69
N ASP A 373 0.75 2.08 -6.14
CA ASP A 373 2.10 2.59 -5.84
C ASP A 373 2.62 1.88 -4.58
N ALA A 374 3.48 0.87 -4.75
CA ALA A 374 3.95 0.06 -3.63
C ALA A 374 5.15 0.71 -2.91
N ASP A 375 5.94 1.53 -3.60
CA ASP A 375 7.20 2.07 -3.07
C ASP A 375 7.22 3.60 -2.81
N GLY A 376 6.15 4.32 -3.17
CA GLY A 376 5.99 5.76 -2.95
C GLY A 376 6.69 6.64 -3.98
N ASN A 377 6.71 6.23 -5.25
CA ASN A 377 7.33 7.03 -6.34
C ASN A 377 6.33 7.66 -7.33
N GLY A 378 5.04 7.41 -7.20
CA GLY A 378 3.98 7.90 -8.09
C GLY A 378 3.78 7.06 -9.37
N ARG A 379 4.41 5.89 -9.46
CA ARG A 379 4.21 4.87 -10.50
C ARG A 379 3.52 3.65 -9.91
N GLY A 380 2.80 2.92 -10.75
CA GLY A 380 2.11 1.69 -10.36
C GLY A 380 3.00 0.45 -10.46
N GLU A 381 2.90 -0.41 -9.47
CA GLU A 381 3.25 -1.82 -9.52
C GLU A 381 1.99 -2.68 -9.63
N LEU A 382 2.09 -3.87 -10.21
CA LEU A 382 1.01 -4.85 -10.24
C LEU A 382 1.05 -5.70 -8.96
N LEU A 383 -0.06 -5.71 -8.21
CA LEU A 383 -0.28 -6.55 -7.04
C LEU A 383 -1.12 -7.78 -7.42
N PHE A 384 -0.62 -8.97 -7.14
CA PHE A 384 -1.31 -10.25 -7.36
C PHE A 384 -1.54 -11.00 -6.04
N ARG A 385 -2.63 -11.77 -5.95
CA ARG A 385 -2.77 -12.90 -5.01
C ARG A 385 -2.26 -14.16 -5.70
N MET A 386 -1.37 -14.87 -5.01
CA MET A 386 -0.86 -16.18 -5.40
C MET A 386 -1.59 -17.25 -4.60
N ILE A 387 -2.41 -18.08 -5.25
CA ILE A 387 -3.21 -19.12 -4.57
C ILE A 387 -2.61 -20.50 -4.82
N TRP A 388 -2.22 -21.18 -3.75
CA TRP A 388 -1.68 -22.55 -3.70
C TRP A 388 -2.73 -23.53 -3.16
N ASP A 389 -2.35 -24.79 -2.97
CA ASP A 389 -3.19 -25.81 -2.29
C ASP A 389 -3.29 -25.57 -0.78
N ASN A 390 -2.20 -25.09 -0.18
CA ASN A 390 -2.01 -24.90 1.25
C ASN A 390 -2.41 -23.50 1.77
N GLY A 391 -2.59 -22.51 0.88
CA GLY A 391 -3.06 -21.17 1.22
C GLY A 391 -2.73 -20.10 0.17
N SER A 392 -3.04 -18.86 0.51
CA SER A 392 -2.75 -17.67 -0.30
C SER A 392 -1.48 -16.96 0.13
N ALA A 393 -0.87 -16.25 -0.82
CA ALA A 393 0.19 -15.27 -0.62
C ALA A 393 -0.03 -14.06 -1.55
N PHE A 394 0.81 -13.03 -1.44
CA PHE A 394 0.73 -11.84 -2.31
C PHE A 394 2.08 -11.49 -2.90
N SER A 395 2.10 -10.92 -4.10
CA SER A 395 3.31 -10.49 -4.80
C SER A 395 3.13 -9.16 -5.50
N VAL A 396 4.19 -8.35 -5.49
CA VAL A 396 4.25 -6.99 -6.03
C VAL A 396 5.34 -6.95 -7.09
N TYR A 397 4.96 -6.59 -8.32
CA TYR A 397 5.90 -6.51 -9.43
C TYR A 397 5.92 -5.15 -10.12
N ARG A 398 7.13 -4.68 -10.43
CA ARG A 398 7.35 -3.54 -11.32
C ARG A 398 7.53 -4.02 -12.76
N VAL A 399 6.85 -3.36 -13.69
CA VAL A 399 6.84 -3.71 -15.12
C VAL A 399 7.96 -2.92 -15.81
N ILE A 400 9.07 -3.57 -16.23
CA ILE A 400 10.27 -2.89 -16.80
C ILE A 400 10.76 -3.57 -18.10
N GLY A 401 11.05 -2.80 -19.16
CA GLY A 401 11.65 -3.30 -20.41
C GLY A 401 10.78 -4.31 -21.14
N ASP A 402 11.17 -5.59 -21.14
CA ASP A 402 10.37 -6.73 -21.61
C ASP A 402 10.11 -7.77 -20.50
N ARG A 403 10.18 -7.34 -19.23
CA ARG A 403 10.07 -8.23 -18.07
C ARG A 403 9.13 -7.68 -17.00
N LEU A 404 8.67 -8.60 -16.17
CA LEU A 404 8.06 -8.35 -14.87
C LEU A 404 9.12 -8.56 -13.79
N TRP A 405 9.34 -7.58 -12.92
CA TRP A 405 10.42 -7.59 -11.93
C TRP A 405 9.87 -7.61 -10.49
N PRO A 406 10.18 -8.61 -9.66
CA PRO A 406 9.67 -8.71 -8.30
C PRO A 406 10.24 -7.59 -7.42
N LEU A 407 9.36 -6.88 -6.71
CA LEU A 407 9.72 -6.04 -5.57
C LEU A 407 9.45 -6.76 -4.25
N PHE A 408 8.40 -7.59 -4.21
CA PHE A 408 8.02 -8.42 -3.06
C PHE A 408 7.32 -9.70 -3.53
N GLU A 409 7.64 -10.83 -2.91
CA GLU A 409 6.94 -12.11 -3.06
C GLU A 409 6.79 -12.74 -1.67
N GLY A 410 5.56 -12.73 -1.14
CA GLY A 410 5.22 -13.37 0.14
C GLY A 410 5.10 -14.88 0.02
N LYS A 411 5.04 -15.57 1.17
CA LYS A 411 4.90 -17.04 1.24
C LYS A 411 3.50 -17.45 1.69
N PRO A 412 2.94 -18.57 1.18
CA PRO A 412 1.65 -19.04 1.64
C PRO A 412 1.75 -19.60 3.06
N GLY A 413 0.76 -19.27 3.90
CA GLY A 413 0.69 -19.74 5.30
C GLY A 413 1.82 -19.21 6.21
N ALA A 414 2.21 -17.94 6.02
CA ALA A 414 3.27 -17.25 6.76
C ALA A 414 2.79 -16.58 8.06
#